data_AF-A0AAD8F2Z0-F1
#
_entry.id   AF-A0AAD8F2Z0-F1
#
_cell.length_a   1.000
_cell.length_b   1.000
_cell.length_c   1.000
_cell.angle_alpha   90.00
_cell.angle_beta   90.00
_cell.angle_gamma   90.00
#
_symmetry.space_group_name_H-M   'P 1'
#
loop_
_entity.id
_entity.type
_entity.pdbx_description
1 polymer ?
#
loop_
_entity_poly.entity_id
_entity_poly.type
_entity_poly.pdbx_seq_one_letter_code
_entity_poly.pdbx_strand_id
1 'polypeptide(L)' 'CSVGWYGESCIHQCACDKTHSTCDAVTGTCICFPGWNGTLCDTDSNECTLTDNQCTATNKSNW' A
#
# COMPACT_ATOMS: atom_id res chain seq x y z
N CYS A 1 -1.83 -8.25 -15.55
CA CYS A 1 -3.25 -8.37 -15.19
C CYS A 1 -3.87 -7.00 -15.04
N SER A 2 -5.19 -6.87 -15.21
CA SER A 2 -5.90 -5.59 -14.97
C SER A 2 -5.74 -5.14 -13.53
N VAL A 3 -5.85 -3.83 -13.28
CA VAL A 3 -5.70 -3.26 -11.93
C VAL A 3 -6.65 -3.97 -10.94
N GLY A 4 -6.08 -4.50 -9.85
CA GLY A 4 -6.82 -5.26 -8.84
C GLY A 4 -6.90 -6.77 -9.10
N TRP A 5 -6.17 -7.32 -10.07
CA TRP A 5 -6.07 -8.76 -10.34
C TRP A 5 -4.61 -9.22 -10.47
N TYR A 6 -4.33 -10.46 -10.09
CA TYR A 6 -3.00 -11.06 -10.10
C TYR A 6 -3.02 -12.57 -10.39
N GLY A 7 -1.82 -13.13 -10.58
CA GLY A 7 -1.59 -14.56 -10.74
C GLY A 7 -1.74 -15.07 -12.17
N GLU A 8 -1.52 -16.36 -12.36
CA GLU A 8 -1.59 -17.00 -13.67
C GLU A 8 -3.02 -16.89 -14.24
N SER A 9 -3.16 -16.31 -15.42
CA SER A 9 -4.44 -15.96 -16.04
C SER A 9 -5.27 -14.87 -15.33
N CYS A 10 -4.71 -14.13 -14.36
CA CYS A 10 -5.38 -13.01 -13.69
C CYS A 10 -6.70 -13.38 -12.98
N ILE A 11 -6.79 -14.61 -12.47
CA ILE A 11 -8.01 -15.13 -11.83
C ILE A 11 -8.11 -14.75 -10.35
N HIS A 12 -7.02 -14.27 -9.75
CA HIS A 12 -7.02 -13.89 -8.34
C HIS A 12 -7.22 -12.38 -8.22
N GLN A 13 -8.19 -11.98 -7.40
CA GLN A 13 -8.42 -10.58 -7.11
C GLN A 13 -7.50 -10.13 -5.98
N CYS A 14 -6.85 -8.98 -6.15
CA CYS A 14 -6.04 -8.36 -5.11
C CYS A 14 -6.94 -7.96 -3.94
N ALA A 15 -6.51 -8.35 -2.73
CA ALA A 15 -7.21 -8.03 -1.48
C ALA A 15 -6.79 -6.67 -0.89
N CYS A 16 -5.79 -6.02 -1.49
CA CYS A 16 -5.25 -4.74 -1.04
C CYS A 16 -6.29 -3.61 -1.12
N ASP A 17 -6.10 -2.58 -0.30
CA ASP A 17 -6.86 -1.34 -0.38
C ASP A 17 -6.61 -0.64 -1.72
N LYS A 18 -7.65 -0.52 -2.55
CA LYS A 18 -7.53 0.03 -3.91
C LYS A 18 -7.30 1.54 -3.95
N THR A 19 -7.49 2.24 -2.83
CA THR A 19 -7.34 3.69 -2.72
C THR A 19 -5.94 4.09 -2.30
N HIS A 20 -5.30 3.28 -1.44
CA HIS A 20 -4.00 3.58 -0.85
C HIS A 20 -2.89 2.59 -1.22
N SER A 21 -3.14 1.71 -2.19
CA SER A 21 -2.14 0.77 -2.65
C SER A 21 -2.31 0.34 -4.09
N THR A 22 -1.25 -0.27 -4.60
CA THR A 22 -1.25 -1.03 -5.84
C THR A 22 -0.95 -2.48 -5.56
N CYS A 23 -1.25 -3.36 -6.51
CA CYS A 23 -1.04 -4.79 -6.35
C CYS A 23 -0.17 -5.30 -7.50
N ASP A 24 0.86 -6.07 -7.17
CA ASP A 24 1.71 -6.70 -8.16
C ASP A 24 0.90 -7.74 -8.94
N ALA A 25 0.84 -7.58 -10.26
CA ALA A 25 0.05 -8.46 -11.12
C ALA A 25 0.61 -9.89 -11.23
N VAL A 26 1.86 -10.13 -10.84
CA VAL A 26 2.54 -11.43 -10.88
C VAL A 26 2.39 -12.14 -9.55
N THR A 27 2.74 -11.49 -8.44
CA THR A 27 2.76 -12.12 -7.11
C THR A 27 1.51 -11.87 -6.29
N GLY A 28 0.73 -10.84 -6.60
CA GLY A 28 -0.40 -10.39 -5.78
C GLY A 28 0.00 -9.60 -4.55
N THR A 29 1.27 -9.20 -4.43
CA THR A 29 1.77 -8.45 -3.28
C THR A 29 1.24 -7.02 -3.31
N CYS A 30 0.75 -6.55 -2.16
CA CYS A 30 0.30 -5.18 -1.99
C CYS A 30 1.50 -4.24 -1.83
N ILE A 31 1.55 -3.21 -2.66
CA ILE A 31 2.53 -2.13 -2.62
C ILE A 31 1.80 -0.90 -2.12
N CYS A 32 1.99 -0.59 -0.84
CA CYS A 32 1.33 0.53 -0.17
C CYS A 32 1.90 1.86 -0.62
N PHE A 33 1.05 2.88 -0.70
CA PHE A 33 1.50 4.25 -0.86
C PHE A 33 2.14 4.77 0.42
N PRO A 34 3.02 5.79 0.33
CA PRO A 34 3.62 6.40 1.51
C PRO A 34 2.56 6.83 2.52
N GLY A 35 2.78 6.51 3.80
CA GLY A 35 1.81 6.76 4.88
C GLY A 35 0.77 5.65 5.07
N TRP A 36 0.86 4.55 4.31
CA TRP A 36 0.01 3.37 4.51
C TRP A 36 0.86 2.11 4.68
N ASN A 37 0.43 1.26 5.60
CA ASN A 37 1.09 0.03 6.02
C ASN A 37 0.04 -1.07 6.27
N GLY A 38 0.53 -2.24 6.66
CA GLY A 38 -0.28 -3.45 6.83
C GLY A 38 -0.28 -4.30 5.56
N THR A 39 -0.62 -5.59 5.70
CA THR A 39 -0.59 -6.55 4.59
C THR A 39 -1.51 -6.14 3.44
N LEU A 40 -2.58 -5.41 3.75
CA LEU A 40 -3.55 -4.92 2.77
C LEU A 40 -3.47 -3.40 2.57
N CYS A 41 -2.48 -2.72 3.16
CA CYS A 41 -2.32 -1.26 3.10
C CYS A 41 -3.56 -0.50 3.61
N ASP A 42 -4.21 -1.04 4.63
CA ASP A 42 -5.41 -0.53 5.27
C ASP A 42 -5.13 0.23 6.58
N THR A 43 -3.86 0.30 6.98
CA THR A 43 -3.43 0.94 8.22
C THR A 43 -2.63 2.20 7.90
N ASP A 44 -3.03 3.36 8.42
CA ASP A 44 -2.24 4.58 8.32
C ASP A 44 -0.94 4.39 9.12
N SER A 45 0.21 4.60 8.47
CA SER A 45 1.49 4.62 9.13
C SER A 45 1.93 6.03 9.43
N ASN A 46 2.15 6.26 10.72
CA ASN A 46 2.90 7.41 11.14
C ASN A 46 4.40 7.19 10.85
N GLU A 47 4.83 7.58 9.65
CA GLU A 47 6.25 7.55 9.24
C GLU A 47 7.11 8.51 10.09
N CYS A 48 6.50 9.41 10.86
CA CYS A 48 7.15 10.22 11.88
C CYS A 48 7.46 9.42 13.17
N THR A 49 8.17 8.31 13.02
CA THR A 49 8.83 7.66 14.15
C THR A 49 10.12 8.44 14.47
N LEU A 50 10.47 8.57 15.76
CA LEU A 50 11.63 9.35 16.24
C LEU A 50 12.99 8.92 15.63
N THR A 51 13.01 7.80 14.91
CA THR A 51 14.18 7.25 14.21
C THR A 51 14.32 7.70 12.76
N ASP A 52 13.27 8.29 12.16
CA ASP A 52 13.30 8.80 10.80
C ASP A 52 13.23 10.32 10.80
N ASN A 53 14.30 10.98 10.33
CA ASN A 53 14.40 12.45 10.28
C ASN A 53 13.55 13.05 9.13
N GLN A 54 12.49 12.35 8.70
CA GLN A 54 11.62 12.68 7.57
C GLN A 54 10.25 13.18 8.03
N CYS A 55 10.16 13.91 9.14
CA CYS A 55 8.95 14.66 9.45
C CYS A 55 8.83 15.92 8.59
N THR A 56 8.76 15.76 7.27
CA THR A 56 8.39 16.82 6.33
C THR A 56 6.87 16.90 6.22
N ALA A 57 6.32 18.05 5.83
CA ALA A 57 4.87 18.31 5.81
C ALA A 57 4.04 17.35 4.92
N THR A 58 4.70 16.52 4.09
CA THR A 58 4.12 15.43 3.30
C THR A 58 3.89 14.12 4.07
N ASN A 59 4.54 13.94 5.22
CA ASN A 59 4.48 12.74 6.08
C ASN A 59 3.57 12.95 7.31
N LYS A 60 2.73 13.98 7.28
CA LYS A 60 1.64 14.13 8.24
C LYS A 60 0.59 13.07 7.91
N SER A 61 0.28 12.21 8.87
CA SER A 61 -0.97 11.44 8.88
C SER A 61 -2.11 12.39 8.47
N ASN A 62 -2.76 12.09 7.34
CA ASN A 62 -3.80 12.95 6.76
C ASN A 62 -5.13 12.73 7.47
N TRP A 63 -5.17 12.95 8.79
CA TRP A 63 -6.39 12.88 9.61
C TRP A 63 -6.35 13.95 10.71
#